data_AF-F6DA40-F1
#
_entry.id   AF-F6DA40-F1
#
_cell.length_a   1.000
_cell.length_b   1.000
_cell.length_c   1.000
_cell.angle_alpha   90.00
_cell.angle_beta   90.00
_cell.angle_gamma   90.00
#
_symmetry.space_group_name_H-M   'P 1'
#
loop_
_entity.id
_entity.type
_entity.pdbx_description
1 polymer ?
#
loop_
_entity_poly.entity_id
_entity_poly.type
_entity_poly.pdbx_seq_one_letter_code
_entity_poly.pdbx_strand_id
1 'polypeptide(L)'
;MANMKASPTDYTEFASIPMRSVGPLKLTGVVNADDIMVPMATYETPLWPSVARGARATAHAGGIQVTVINERMTRSLLLQAPNAAQALEVLRQVQQRQADLQQVVAQTSRFAKLLDINGEIIGNLLYLRLEFSTGDASGHNMVTQATDQLTPWLLQQYPILSYVSISGNYCTDKKVSAVNGILGRGKNIVCETWISDKLCQRFLKTTPAKLVDLHIKKDLLGSIAAGSLRSANAHVANMLLGFYLATGQDAANIVEGSQAINHAEVTPEGELYFSTSLPNLIVGSVGNGKGLDFVQRNLAQLGCTATDVEPGTNARRLAAIAGATALCGELSLLAAQTNPGELMAAHLKFER
;
A
#
# COMPACT_ATOMS: atom_id res chain seq x y z
N MET A 1 25.59 13.29 -14.67
CA MET A 1 26.44 12.32 -13.93
C MET A 1 26.55 11.07 -14.78
N ALA A 2 27.76 10.78 -15.21
CA ALA A 2 28.09 9.83 -16.26
C ALA A 2 27.88 8.37 -15.84
N ASN A 3 27.44 7.57 -16.81
CA ASN A 3 27.56 6.11 -16.95
C ASN A 3 28.41 5.38 -15.88
N MET A 4 27.81 5.07 -14.74
CA MET A 4 28.09 3.81 -14.04
C MET A 4 26.83 2.97 -14.17
N LYS A 5 26.79 2.07 -15.16
CA LYS A 5 25.94 0.88 -15.02
C LYS A 5 26.59 0.09 -13.89
N ALA A 6 26.09 0.23 -12.67
CA ALA A 6 26.43 -0.69 -11.60
C ALA A 6 26.21 -2.11 -12.14
N SER A 7 27.28 -2.91 -12.18
CA SER A 7 27.15 -4.34 -12.46
C SER A 7 26.16 -4.91 -11.45
N PRO A 8 25.26 -5.84 -11.81
CA PRO A 8 24.30 -6.47 -10.88
C PRO A 8 24.94 -7.21 -9.68
N THR A 9 26.27 -7.19 -9.56
CA THR A 9 27.07 -8.03 -8.68
C THR A 9 28.07 -7.26 -7.83
N ASP A 10 28.05 -5.92 -7.79
CA ASP A 10 28.99 -5.15 -6.97
C ASP A 10 28.49 -4.99 -5.52
N TYR A 11 28.07 -6.11 -4.92
CA TYR A 11 27.72 -6.19 -3.50
C TYR A 11 28.86 -6.90 -2.77
N THR A 12 29.40 -6.27 -1.75
CA THR A 12 30.47 -6.89 -0.93
C THR A 12 29.90 -7.84 0.13
N GLU A 13 28.71 -7.54 0.67
CA GLU A 13 28.04 -8.31 1.73
C GLU A 13 26.52 -8.15 1.66
N PHE A 14 25.77 -9.05 2.31
CA PHE A 14 24.30 -8.99 2.42
C PHE A 14 23.86 -8.80 3.88
N ALA A 15 22.99 -7.81 4.12
CA ALA A 15 22.23 -7.73 5.37
C ALA A 15 21.13 -8.81 5.39
N SER A 16 21.27 -9.80 6.26
CA SER A 16 20.38 -10.97 6.31
C SER A 16 19.29 -10.81 7.37
N ILE A 17 18.02 -10.82 6.95
CA ILE A 17 16.84 -10.67 7.82
C ILE A 17 16.14 -12.04 7.93
N PRO A 18 15.86 -12.57 9.14
CA PRO A 18 15.13 -13.82 9.32
C PRO A 18 13.77 -13.77 8.64
N MET A 19 13.38 -14.88 7.99
CA MET A 19 12.12 -14.97 7.26
C MET A 19 11.38 -16.26 7.62
N ARG A 20 10.05 -16.15 7.80
CA ARG A 20 9.17 -17.28 8.07
C ARG A 20 7.86 -17.14 7.31
N SER A 21 7.31 -18.26 6.86
CA SER A 21 5.94 -18.31 6.32
C SER A 21 4.91 -18.40 7.45
N VAL A 22 3.89 -17.54 7.41
CA VAL A 22 2.87 -17.35 8.45
C VAL A 22 1.47 -17.53 7.87
N GLY A 23 0.58 -18.24 8.57
CA GLY A 23 -0.78 -18.52 8.12
C GLY A 23 -1.30 -19.83 8.72
N PRO A 24 -2.22 -20.54 8.02
CA PRO A 24 -2.79 -20.17 6.72
C PRO A 24 -3.76 -18.99 6.81
N LEU A 25 -3.74 -18.11 5.79
CA LEU A 25 -4.78 -17.11 5.56
C LEU A 25 -5.82 -17.68 4.59
N LYS A 26 -7.08 -17.26 4.79
CA LYS A 26 -8.20 -17.52 3.89
C LYS A 26 -8.76 -16.20 3.39
N LEU A 27 -8.75 -15.99 2.08
CA LEU A 27 -9.22 -14.78 1.42
C LEU A 27 -10.44 -15.06 0.55
N THR A 28 -11.39 -14.12 0.54
CA THR A 28 -12.57 -14.12 -0.33
C THR A 28 -12.70 -12.77 -1.05
N GLY A 29 -13.52 -12.74 -2.11
CA GLY A 29 -13.80 -11.51 -2.88
C GLY A 29 -12.94 -11.44 -4.15
N VAL A 30 -12.16 -10.37 -4.31
CA VAL A 30 -11.29 -10.17 -5.50
C VAL A 30 -10.20 -11.26 -5.62
N VAL A 31 -9.86 -11.90 -4.50
CA VAL A 31 -9.00 -13.07 -4.42
C VAL A 31 -9.73 -14.13 -3.62
N ASN A 32 -10.07 -15.24 -4.25
CA ASN A 32 -10.56 -16.43 -3.54
C ASN A 32 -9.40 -17.42 -3.43
N ALA A 33 -8.88 -17.58 -2.23
CA ALA A 33 -7.78 -18.50 -1.97
C ALA A 33 -7.74 -18.90 -0.50
N ASP A 34 -7.62 -20.20 -0.26
CA ASP A 34 -7.46 -20.80 1.05
C ASP A 34 -5.99 -21.25 1.23
N ASP A 35 -5.61 -21.55 2.47
CA ASP A 35 -4.29 -22.09 2.82
C ASP A 35 -3.08 -21.25 2.39
N ILE A 36 -3.24 -19.92 2.34
CA ILE A 36 -2.16 -19.01 1.95
C ILE A 36 -1.16 -18.88 3.11
N MET A 37 0.05 -19.38 2.89
CA MET A 37 1.18 -19.16 3.78
C MET A 37 1.97 -17.93 3.32
N VAL A 38 2.00 -16.88 4.14
CA VAL A 38 2.59 -15.58 3.79
C VAL A 38 4.03 -15.48 4.29
N PRO A 39 5.03 -15.32 3.42
CA PRO A 39 6.41 -15.10 3.86
C PRO A 39 6.56 -13.69 4.44
N MET A 40 7.15 -13.59 5.63
CA MET A 40 7.43 -12.34 6.33
C MET A 40 8.87 -12.33 6.85
N ALA A 41 9.65 -11.30 6.48
CA ALA A 41 11.02 -11.13 6.91
C ALA A 41 11.14 -10.04 8.00
N THR A 42 11.54 -10.40 9.22
CA THR A 42 11.64 -9.45 10.34
C THR A 42 12.63 -9.93 11.41
N TYR A 43 13.17 -8.99 12.18
CA TYR A 43 13.87 -9.28 13.44
C TYR A 43 12.92 -9.30 14.65
N GLU A 44 11.72 -8.74 14.52
CA GLU A 44 10.67 -8.77 15.55
C GLU A 44 9.94 -10.12 15.49
N THR A 45 10.55 -11.16 16.05
CA THR A 45 10.05 -12.54 15.98
C THR A 45 8.64 -12.76 16.57
N PRO A 46 8.13 -11.98 17.57
CA PRO A 46 6.74 -12.09 18.04
C PRO A 46 5.70 -11.75 16.97
N LEU A 47 6.10 -11.07 15.90
CA LEU A 47 5.21 -10.71 14.80
C LEU A 47 4.61 -11.96 14.12
N TRP A 48 5.41 -13.01 13.92
CA TRP A 48 4.94 -14.24 13.26
C TRP A 48 3.82 -14.96 14.02
N PRO A 49 3.95 -15.31 15.32
CA PRO A 49 2.84 -15.91 16.05
C PRO A 49 1.64 -14.97 16.22
N SER A 50 1.86 -13.64 16.26
CA SER A 50 0.76 -12.67 16.32
C SER A 50 -0.07 -12.69 15.03
N VAL A 51 0.56 -12.58 13.85
CA VAL A 51 -0.13 -12.68 12.56
C VAL A 51 -0.79 -14.05 12.38
N ALA A 52 -0.13 -15.14 12.80
CA ALA A 52 -0.72 -16.48 12.77
C ALA A 52 -2.00 -16.60 13.62
N ARG A 53 -2.05 -15.91 14.77
CA ARG A 53 -3.25 -15.86 15.62
C ARG A 53 -4.39 -15.15 14.92
N GLY A 54 -4.12 -14.01 14.30
CA GLY A 54 -5.10 -13.27 13.49
C GLY A 54 -5.63 -14.13 12.34
N ALA A 55 -4.74 -14.74 11.57
CA ALA A 55 -5.09 -15.61 10.44
C ALA A 55 -5.96 -16.80 10.87
N ARG A 56 -5.66 -17.41 12.01
CA ARG A 56 -6.48 -18.49 12.59
C ARG A 56 -7.88 -18.01 12.96
N ALA A 57 -7.98 -16.85 13.61
CA ALA A 57 -9.27 -16.30 14.02
C ALA A 57 -10.16 -16.01 12.80
N THR A 58 -9.61 -15.36 11.77
CA THR A 58 -10.36 -15.01 10.56
C THR A 58 -10.70 -16.23 9.71
N ALA A 59 -9.80 -17.22 9.59
CA ALA A 59 -10.09 -18.45 8.86
C ALA A 59 -11.28 -19.22 9.46
N HIS A 60 -11.37 -19.31 10.80
CA HIS A 60 -12.53 -19.90 11.47
C HIS A 60 -13.81 -19.07 11.37
N ALA A 61 -13.68 -17.79 11.01
CA ALA A 61 -14.77 -16.85 10.84
C ALA A 61 -15.24 -16.74 9.37
N GLY A 62 -14.77 -17.63 8.49
CA GLY A 62 -15.15 -17.65 7.07
C GLY A 62 -14.11 -16.99 6.14
N GLY A 63 -13.08 -16.36 6.69
CA GLY A 63 -12.00 -15.72 5.95
C GLY A 63 -11.99 -14.20 6.06
N ILE A 64 -11.18 -13.60 5.20
CA ILE A 64 -11.05 -12.14 5.05
C ILE A 64 -11.57 -11.78 3.67
N GLN A 65 -12.63 -10.99 3.63
CA GLN A 65 -13.12 -10.41 2.39
C GLN A 65 -12.21 -9.26 1.98
N VAL A 66 -11.76 -9.26 0.74
CA VAL A 66 -10.89 -8.22 0.19
C VAL A 66 -11.53 -7.54 -1.01
N THR A 67 -11.61 -6.23 -0.94
CA THR A 67 -12.13 -5.34 -1.98
C THR A 67 -11.02 -4.41 -2.46
N VAL A 68 -10.76 -4.39 -3.77
CA VAL A 68 -9.91 -3.37 -4.41
C VAL A 68 -10.81 -2.22 -4.86
N ILE A 69 -10.72 -1.08 -4.19
CA ILE A 69 -11.53 0.11 -4.49
C ILE A 69 -11.00 0.83 -5.72
N ASN A 70 -9.67 0.98 -5.80
CA ASN A 70 -9.02 1.77 -6.83
C ASN A 70 -7.56 1.32 -6.99
N GLU A 71 -6.98 1.55 -8.16
CA GLU A 71 -5.55 1.36 -8.39
C GLU A 71 -5.01 2.40 -9.37
N ARG A 72 -3.93 3.06 -8.97
CA ARG A 72 -3.24 4.07 -9.79
C ARG A 72 -1.89 4.39 -9.21
N MET A 73 -0.85 4.46 -10.02
CA MET A 73 0.43 5.04 -9.62
C MET A 73 0.51 6.49 -10.10
N THR A 74 1.24 7.34 -9.38
CA THR A 74 1.23 8.79 -9.63
C THR A 74 2.63 9.37 -9.74
N ARG A 75 2.74 10.41 -10.57
CA ARG A 75 3.90 11.29 -10.65
C ARG A 75 3.42 12.73 -10.69
N SER A 76 4.18 13.62 -10.05
CA SER A 76 3.85 15.05 -10.02
C SER A 76 4.90 15.84 -10.78
N LEU A 77 4.50 16.62 -11.78
CA LEU A 77 5.35 17.55 -12.51
C LEU A 77 5.17 18.96 -11.92
N LEU A 78 6.26 19.63 -11.57
CA LEU A 78 6.26 21.01 -11.13
C LEU A 78 6.64 21.92 -12.30
N LEU A 79 5.72 22.82 -12.62
CA LEU A 79 5.85 23.83 -13.67
C LEU A 79 5.65 25.21 -13.05
N GLN A 80 6.17 26.24 -13.71
CA GLN A 80 5.97 27.63 -13.30
C GLN A 80 5.37 28.42 -14.46
N ALA A 81 4.31 29.16 -14.17
CA ALA A 81 3.70 30.13 -15.08
C ALA A 81 4.14 31.55 -14.71
N PRO A 82 3.84 32.59 -15.51
CA PRO A 82 4.14 33.96 -15.11
C PRO A 82 3.30 34.43 -13.92
N ASN A 83 2.08 33.91 -13.75
CA ASN A 83 1.21 34.20 -12.60
C ASN A 83 0.16 33.08 -12.37
N ALA A 84 -0.54 33.16 -11.24
CA ALA A 84 -1.57 32.20 -10.83
C ALA A 84 -2.72 32.05 -11.84
N ALA A 85 -3.16 33.17 -12.45
CA ALA A 85 -4.28 33.15 -13.39
C ALA A 85 -3.94 32.34 -14.64
N GLN A 86 -2.72 32.49 -15.15
CA GLN A 86 -2.23 31.70 -16.28
C GLN A 86 -1.98 30.24 -15.91
N ALA A 87 -1.47 29.95 -14.71
CA ALA A 87 -1.36 28.57 -14.23
C ALA A 87 -2.73 27.86 -14.19
N LEU A 88 -3.76 28.55 -13.72
CA LEU A 88 -5.14 28.03 -13.65
C LEU A 88 -5.73 27.79 -15.04
N GLU A 89 -5.51 28.72 -15.96
CA GLU A 89 -5.98 28.57 -17.33
C GLU A 89 -5.33 27.34 -17.99
N VAL A 90 -4.01 27.17 -17.85
CA VAL A 90 -3.33 25.99 -18.40
C VAL A 90 -3.81 24.70 -17.74
N LEU A 91 -4.00 24.66 -16.42
CA LEU A 91 -4.53 23.47 -15.74
C LEU A 91 -5.88 23.04 -16.31
N ARG A 92 -6.82 23.98 -16.49
CA ARG A 92 -8.14 23.69 -17.08
C ARG A 92 -8.03 23.13 -18.49
N GLN A 93 -7.17 23.72 -19.32
CA GLN A 93 -6.96 23.26 -20.69
C GLN A 93 -6.32 21.88 -20.74
N VAL A 94 -5.32 21.61 -19.89
CA VAL A 94 -4.65 20.29 -19.81
C VAL A 94 -5.63 19.19 -19.41
N GLN A 95 -6.50 19.45 -18.42
CA GLN A 95 -7.52 18.49 -17.98
C GLN A 95 -8.51 18.14 -19.11
N GLN A 96 -8.86 19.10 -19.96
CA GLN A 96 -9.73 18.86 -21.12
C GLN A 96 -9.04 18.08 -22.26
N ARG A 97 -7.69 18.04 -22.26
CA ARG A 97 -6.89 17.41 -23.31
C ARG A 97 -6.32 16.05 -22.88
N GLN A 98 -6.91 15.38 -21.89
CA GLN A 98 -6.45 14.08 -21.41
C GLN A 98 -6.25 13.05 -22.54
N ALA A 99 -7.11 13.05 -23.57
CA ALA A 99 -6.97 12.17 -24.73
C ALA A 99 -5.66 12.40 -25.51
N ASP A 100 -5.27 13.66 -25.72
CA ASP A 100 -4.01 14.01 -26.39
C ASP A 100 -2.80 13.59 -25.54
N LEU A 101 -2.85 13.85 -24.23
CA LEU A 101 -1.80 13.40 -23.30
C LEU A 101 -1.70 11.86 -23.29
N GLN A 102 -2.82 11.16 -23.33
CA GLN A 102 -2.83 9.69 -23.41
C GLN A 102 -2.16 9.18 -24.69
N GLN A 103 -2.29 9.86 -25.83
CA GLN A 103 -1.58 9.48 -27.05
C GLN A 103 -0.06 9.55 -26.87
N VAL A 104 0.44 10.57 -26.17
CA VAL A 104 1.88 10.67 -25.82
C VAL A 104 2.29 9.55 -24.86
N VAL A 105 1.49 9.29 -23.82
CA VAL A 105 1.77 8.23 -22.83
C VAL A 105 1.85 6.84 -23.49
N ALA A 106 0.96 6.56 -24.45
CA ALA A 106 0.91 5.28 -25.15
C ALA A 106 2.19 4.96 -25.94
N GLN A 107 3.01 5.97 -26.28
CA GLN A 107 4.30 5.79 -26.94
C GLN A 107 5.40 5.28 -25.98
N THR A 108 5.16 5.36 -24.67
CA THR A 108 6.16 5.03 -23.64
C THR A 108 6.05 3.61 -23.10
N SER A 109 4.83 3.12 -22.92
CA SER A 109 4.56 1.80 -22.34
C SER A 109 3.15 1.36 -22.72
N ARG A 110 3.01 0.09 -23.13
CA ARG A 110 1.70 -0.54 -23.38
C ARG A 110 0.85 -0.73 -22.11
N PHE A 111 1.47 -0.65 -20.92
CA PHE A 111 0.79 -0.84 -19.64
C PHE A 111 0.44 0.49 -18.96
N ALA A 112 1.07 1.60 -19.39
CA ALA A 112 0.80 2.92 -18.85
C ALA A 112 -0.44 3.51 -19.52
N LYS A 113 -1.48 3.76 -18.74
CA LYS A 113 -2.67 4.50 -19.17
C LYS A 113 -2.90 5.65 -18.22
N LEU A 114 -2.92 6.88 -18.73
CA LEU A 114 -3.29 8.08 -18.00
C LEU A 114 -4.78 8.03 -17.65
N LEU A 115 -5.05 7.88 -16.36
CA LEU A 115 -6.38 7.76 -15.79
C LEU A 115 -6.98 9.11 -15.45
N ASP A 116 -6.17 10.01 -14.89
CA ASP A 116 -6.64 11.30 -14.38
C ASP A 116 -5.50 12.32 -14.30
N ILE A 117 -5.88 13.60 -14.21
CA ILE A 117 -5.00 14.75 -14.12
C ILE A 117 -5.53 15.70 -13.03
N ASN A 118 -4.82 15.76 -11.91
CA ASN A 118 -5.10 16.68 -10.81
C ASN A 118 -4.06 17.81 -10.77
N GLY A 119 -4.39 18.93 -10.14
CA GLY A 119 -3.49 20.08 -10.07
C GLY A 119 -3.66 20.89 -8.78
N GLU A 120 -2.54 21.38 -8.26
CA GLU A 120 -2.49 22.35 -7.17
C GLU A 120 -1.73 23.59 -7.63
N ILE A 121 -2.19 24.78 -7.27
CA ILE A 121 -1.55 26.05 -7.64
C ILE A 121 -1.14 26.80 -6.37
N ILE A 122 0.14 27.11 -6.25
CA ILE A 122 0.69 27.93 -5.16
C ILE A 122 1.42 29.11 -5.78
N GLY A 123 0.82 30.30 -5.71
CA GLY A 123 1.34 31.46 -6.42
C GLY A 123 1.39 31.21 -7.92
N ASN A 124 2.57 31.31 -8.53
CA ASN A 124 2.76 31.04 -9.95
C ASN A 124 3.26 29.62 -10.26
N LEU A 125 3.25 28.73 -9.28
CA LEU A 125 3.65 27.32 -9.41
C LEU A 125 2.43 26.44 -9.68
N LEU A 126 2.55 25.55 -10.67
CA LEU A 126 1.57 24.53 -11.01
C LEU A 126 2.15 23.15 -10.70
N TYR A 127 1.55 22.47 -9.72
CA TYR A 127 1.85 21.09 -9.37
C TYR A 127 0.86 20.19 -10.10
N LEU A 128 1.27 19.62 -11.24
CA LEU A 128 0.44 18.74 -12.04
C LEU A 128 0.63 17.29 -11.59
N ARG A 129 -0.39 16.67 -11.01
CA ARG A 129 -0.41 15.27 -10.58
C ARG A 129 -1.05 14.41 -11.67
N LEU A 130 -0.23 13.56 -12.28
CA LEU A 130 -0.64 12.64 -13.34
C LEU A 130 -0.80 11.24 -12.74
N GLU A 131 -1.90 10.58 -13.08
CA GLU A 131 -2.31 9.33 -12.47
C GLU A 131 -2.44 8.24 -13.52
N PHE A 132 -1.82 7.08 -13.30
CA PHE A 132 -1.67 6.05 -14.32
C PHE A 132 -2.03 4.66 -13.81
N SER A 133 -2.60 3.82 -14.67
CA SER A 133 -2.53 2.36 -14.46
C SER A 133 -1.14 1.86 -14.86
N THR A 134 -0.64 0.81 -14.20
CA THR A 134 0.73 0.30 -14.43
C THR A 134 0.81 -1.22 -14.54
N GLY A 135 -0.33 -1.89 -14.73
CA GLY A 135 -0.43 -3.35 -14.71
C GLY A 135 0.13 -3.94 -13.42
N ASP A 136 1.00 -4.95 -13.55
CA ASP A 136 1.59 -5.68 -12.43
C ASP A 136 2.85 -5.04 -11.83
N ALA A 137 3.35 -3.97 -12.44
CA ALA A 137 4.47 -3.22 -11.89
C ALA A 137 3.98 -2.26 -10.79
N SER A 138 4.82 -2.03 -9.77
CA SER A 138 4.58 -0.96 -8.79
C SER A 138 4.51 0.42 -9.46
N GLY A 139 5.20 0.58 -10.59
CA GLY A 139 4.91 1.64 -11.54
C GLY A 139 5.79 2.88 -11.44
N HIS A 140 6.64 3.03 -10.41
CA HIS A 140 7.44 4.25 -10.20
C HIS A 140 8.22 4.72 -11.45
N ASN A 141 9.01 3.83 -12.05
CA ASN A 141 9.80 4.17 -13.25
C ASN A 141 8.91 4.40 -14.47
N MET A 142 7.84 3.61 -14.60
CA MET A 142 6.90 3.68 -15.72
C MET A 142 6.19 5.04 -15.74
N VAL A 143 5.69 5.52 -14.59
CA VAL A 143 5.02 6.82 -14.51
C VAL A 143 6.00 7.98 -14.64
N THR A 144 7.23 7.84 -14.14
CA THR A 144 8.26 8.86 -14.32
C THR A 144 8.63 9.01 -15.80
N GLN A 145 8.84 7.90 -16.51
CA GLN A 145 9.11 7.92 -17.95
C GLN A 145 7.95 8.51 -18.74
N ALA A 146 6.70 8.14 -18.42
CA ALA A 146 5.53 8.71 -19.05
C ALA A 146 5.42 10.23 -18.83
N THR A 147 5.66 10.71 -17.60
CA THR A 147 5.68 12.15 -17.30
C THR A 147 6.84 12.88 -17.98
N ASP A 148 8.02 12.26 -18.06
CA ASP A 148 9.19 12.85 -18.74
C ASP A 148 8.90 13.09 -20.23
N GLN A 149 8.17 12.18 -20.88
CA GLN A 149 7.72 12.34 -22.27
C GLN A 149 6.56 13.33 -22.43
N LEU A 150 5.68 13.45 -21.43
CA LEU A 150 4.64 14.47 -21.41
C LEU A 150 5.19 15.89 -21.23
N THR A 151 6.33 16.03 -20.54
CA THR A 151 6.93 17.32 -20.22
C THR A 151 7.24 18.18 -21.47
N PRO A 152 7.99 17.70 -22.49
CA PRO A 152 8.25 18.50 -23.69
C PRO A 152 6.96 18.82 -24.46
N TRP A 153 5.99 17.91 -24.51
CA TRP A 153 4.69 18.17 -25.12
C TRP A 153 3.96 19.33 -24.42
N LEU A 154 3.90 19.31 -23.08
CA LEU A 154 3.28 20.38 -22.29
C LEU A 154 3.97 21.73 -22.54
N LEU A 155 5.31 21.77 -22.53
CA LEU A 155 6.06 23.01 -22.77
C LEU A 155 5.90 23.55 -24.20
N GLN A 156 5.72 22.67 -25.19
CA GLN A 156 5.44 23.07 -26.56
C GLN A 156 4.02 23.60 -26.73
N GLN A 157 3.01 22.95 -26.13
CA GLN A 157 1.62 23.38 -26.21
C GLN A 157 1.34 24.64 -25.37
N TYR A 158 2.10 24.83 -24.29
CA TYR A 158 1.96 25.95 -23.37
C TYR A 158 3.31 26.65 -23.15
N PRO A 159 3.82 27.42 -24.14
CA PRO A 159 5.15 28.06 -24.06
C PRO A 159 5.32 29.07 -22.93
N ILE A 160 4.22 29.47 -22.29
CA ILE A 160 4.23 30.33 -21.10
C ILE A 160 4.70 29.58 -19.84
N LEU A 161 4.71 28.24 -19.85
CA LEU A 161 5.20 27.44 -18.74
C LEU A 161 6.72 27.23 -18.85
N SER A 162 7.38 27.21 -17.70
CA SER A 162 8.74 26.72 -17.55
C SER A 162 8.78 25.47 -16.67
N TYR A 163 9.71 24.57 -16.98
CA TYR A 163 9.95 23.38 -16.16
C TYR A 163 10.68 23.73 -14.86
N VAL A 164 10.26 23.12 -13.75
CA VAL A 164 10.95 23.22 -12.46
C VAL A 164 11.47 21.86 -12.00
N SER A 165 10.61 20.84 -11.95
CA SER A 165 10.99 19.50 -11.48
C SER A 165 10.04 18.40 -11.96
N ILE A 166 10.59 17.25 -12.36
CA ILE A 166 9.86 16.00 -12.67
C ILE A 166 9.14 15.39 -11.46
N SER A 167 9.48 15.86 -10.25
CA SER A 167 8.86 15.46 -9.00
C SER A 167 8.65 16.67 -8.10
N GLY A 168 7.47 17.30 -8.20
CA GLY A 168 7.04 18.42 -7.35
C GLY A 168 6.61 18.04 -5.93
N ASN A 169 6.91 16.83 -5.44
CA ASN A 169 6.44 16.28 -4.15
C ASN A 169 4.92 16.15 -3.98
N TYR A 170 4.10 16.48 -4.98
CA TYR A 170 2.65 16.34 -4.97
C TYR A 170 2.16 14.97 -5.51
N CYS A 171 3.09 14.02 -5.69
CA CYS A 171 2.76 12.67 -6.14
C CYS A 171 1.96 11.87 -5.09
N THR A 172 2.40 11.63 -3.85
CA THR A 172 3.64 11.94 -3.12
C THR A 172 4.38 10.63 -2.81
N ASP A 173 5.67 10.51 -3.14
CA ASP A 173 6.37 9.22 -3.19
C ASP A 173 7.36 9.01 -2.03
N LYS A 174 7.10 8.15 -1.03
CA LYS A 174 7.93 7.91 0.19
C LYS A 174 7.90 9.03 1.24
N LYS A 175 6.83 9.82 1.28
CA LYS A 175 6.56 10.85 2.30
C LYS A 175 5.10 10.74 2.72
N VAL A 176 4.84 11.06 3.98
CA VAL A 176 3.47 11.13 4.51
C VAL A 176 2.72 12.25 3.79
N SER A 177 1.52 11.98 3.29
CA SER A 177 0.69 12.98 2.62
C SER A 177 -0.80 12.69 2.77
N ALA A 178 -1.63 13.74 2.69
CA ALA A 178 -3.09 13.58 2.65
C ALA A 178 -3.55 13.20 1.23
N VAL A 179 -2.91 13.80 0.21
CA VAL A 179 -3.30 13.67 -1.20
C VAL A 179 -3.30 12.22 -1.68
N ASN A 180 -2.34 11.40 -1.23
CA ASN A 180 -2.31 9.97 -1.56
C ASN A 180 -3.60 9.28 -1.13
N GLY A 181 -4.04 9.52 0.12
CA GLY A 181 -5.23 8.87 0.65
C GLY A 181 -6.56 9.47 0.17
N ILE A 182 -6.54 10.67 -0.42
CA ILE A 182 -7.74 11.37 -0.93
C ILE A 182 -7.92 11.06 -2.42
N LEU A 183 -6.88 11.23 -3.23
CA LEU A 183 -6.92 11.03 -4.68
C LEU A 183 -6.46 9.63 -5.12
N GLY A 184 -5.87 8.85 -4.21
CA GLY A 184 -5.36 7.50 -4.45
C GLY A 184 -3.91 7.47 -4.93
N ARG A 185 -3.13 6.48 -4.45
CA ARG A 185 -1.79 6.14 -4.97
C ARG A 185 -1.47 4.67 -4.65
N GLY A 186 -0.95 3.91 -5.60
CA GLY A 186 -0.85 2.45 -5.47
C GLY A 186 -2.21 1.77 -5.55
N LYS A 187 -2.44 0.81 -4.67
CA LYS A 187 -3.70 0.07 -4.53
C LYS A 187 -4.45 0.60 -3.30
N ASN A 188 -5.70 0.98 -3.50
CA ASN A 188 -6.64 1.26 -2.42
C ASN A 188 -7.45 0.00 -2.16
N ILE A 189 -7.24 -0.62 -1.01
CA ILE A 189 -7.90 -1.86 -0.63
C ILE A 189 -8.56 -1.76 0.74
N VAL A 190 -9.63 -2.52 0.91
CA VAL A 190 -10.27 -2.78 2.21
C VAL A 190 -10.27 -4.28 2.42
N CYS A 191 -9.75 -4.69 3.57
CA CYS A 191 -9.85 -6.06 4.07
C CYS A 191 -10.82 -6.05 5.25
N GLU A 192 -11.76 -6.99 5.31
CA GLU A 192 -12.79 -7.03 6.35
C GLU A 192 -13.16 -8.46 6.76
N THR A 193 -13.68 -8.62 7.96
CA THR A 193 -14.07 -9.91 8.54
C THR A 193 -15.11 -9.72 9.64
N TRP A 194 -15.94 -10.74 9.86
CA TRP A 194 -16.96 -10.81 10.90
C TRP A 194 -16.65 -11.97 11.83
N ILE A 195 -16.45 -11.70 13.11
CA ILE A 195 -15.99 -12.70 14.08
C ILE A 195 -16.98 -12.76 15.24
N SER A 196 -17.67 -13.88 15.39
CA SER A 196 -18.56 -14.10 16.54
C SER A 196 -17.82 -13.95 17.87
N ASP A 197 -18.53 -13.50 18.91
CA ASP A 197 -17.98 -13.35 20.26
C ASP A 197 -17.29 -14.64 20.77
N LYS A 198 -17.87 -15.81 20.47
CA LYS A 198 -17.26 -17.12 20.79
C LYS A 198 -15.87 -17.28 20.16
N LEU A 199 -15.68 -16.85 18.92
CA LEU A 199 -14.39 -16.92 18.23
C LEU A 199 -13.41 -15.88 18.76
N CYS A 200 -13.87 -14.66 19.06
CA CYS A 200 -13.08 -13.63 19.74
C CYS A 200 -12.53 -14.15 21.08
N GLN A 201 -13.38 -14.72 21.94
CA GLN A 201 -12.96 -15.27 23.23
C GLN A 201 -11.99 -16.45 23.05
N ARG A 202 -12.29 -17.35 22.11
CA ARG A 202 -11.49 -18.56 21.89
C ARG A 202 -10.09 -18.25 21.36
N PHE A 203 -10.00 -17.45 20.30
CA PHE A 203 -8.77 -17.27 19.54
C PHE A 203 -8.03 -15.98 19.86
N LEU A 204 -8.77 -14.89 20.14
CA LEU A 204 -8.21 -13.57 20.41
C LEU A 204 -8.13 -13.24 21.91
N LYS A 205 -8.77 -14.04 22.77
CA LYS A 205 -8.81 -13.85 24.23
C LYS A 205 -9.41 -12.50 24.63
N THR A 206 -10.38 -12.02 23.85
CA THR A 206 -11.07 -10.75 24.09
C THR A 206 -12.56 -10.88 23.73
N THR A 207 -13.32 -9.80 23.89
CA THR A 207 -14.71 -9.69 23.43
C THR A 207 -14.82 -8.59 22.37
N PRO A 208 -15.82 -8.64 21.47
CA PRO A 208 -16.07 -7.59 20.48
C PRO A 208 -16.09 -6.19 21.10
N ALA A 209 -16.84 -6.02 22.20
CA ALA A 209 -16.98 -4.73 22.89
C ALA A 209 -15.64 -4.18 23.42
N LYS A 210 -14.78 -5.02 24.01
CA LYS A 210 -13.46 -4.59 24.50
C LYS A 210 -12.54 -4.15 23.37
N LEU A 211 -12.56 -4.87 22.25
CA LEU A 211 -11.73 -4.56 21.10
C LEU A 211 -12.16 -3.24 20.45
N VAL A 212 -13.48 -3.03 20.28
CA VAL A 212 -14.03 -1.78 19.74
C VAL A 212 -13.70 -0.59 20.65
N ASP A 213 -13.90 -0.73 21.97
CA ASP A 213 -13.58 0.32 22.94
C ASP A 213 -12.09 0.71 22.91
N LEU A 214 -11.20 -0.30 22.85
CA LEU A 214 -9.76 -0.06 22.72
C LEU A 214 -9.42 0.62 21.38
N HIS A 215 -9.98 0.17 20.26
CA HIS A 215 -9.74 0.78 18.95
C HIS A 215 -10.14 2.26 18.96
N ILE A 216 -11.31 2.61 19.48
CA ILE A 216 -11.75 4.01 19.60
C ILE A 216 -10.78 4.83 20.45
N LYS A 217 -10.41 4.34 21.64
CA LYS A 217 -9.56 5.09 22.57
C LYS A 217 -8.11 5.20 22.08
N LYS A 218 -7.57 4.15 21.48
CA LYS A 218 -6.16 4.04 21.09
C LYS A 218 -5.93 4.47 19.65
N ASP A 219 -6.49 3.73 18.70
CA ASP A 219 -6.22 3.94 17.28
C ASP A 219 -6.89 5.21 16.77
N LEU A 220 -8.10 5.54 17.22
CA LEU A 220 -8.79 6.74 16.74
C LEU A 220 -8.40 7.97 17.57
N LEU A 221 -8.83 8.04 18.83
CA LEU A 221 -8.62 9.22 19.67
C LEU A 221 -7.14 9.46 19.96
N GLY A 222 -6.36 8.41 20.22
CA GLY A 222 -4.92 8.51 20.42
C GLY A 222 -4.19 9.05 19.20
N SER A 223 -4.51 8.55 18.00
CA SER A 223 -3.90 9.05 16.75
C SER A 223 -4.31 10.48 16.42
N ILE A 224 -5.57 10.87 16.68
CA ILE A 224 -6.03 12.26 16.57
C ILE A 224 -5.24 13.17 17.53
N ALA A 225 -5.14 12.78 18.80
CA ALA A 225 -4.40 13.54 19.80
C ALA A 225 -2.92 13.70 19.44
N ALA A 226 -2.33 12.70 18.77
CA ALA A 226 -0.95 12.72 18.30
C ALA A 226 -0.75 13.49 16.96
N GLY A 227 -1.82 13.96 16.31
CA GLY A 227 -1.72 14.63 15.00
C GLY A 227 -1.37 13.68 13.85
N SER A 228 -1.71 12.40 13.97
CA SER A 228 -1.45 11.40 12.93
C SER A 228 -2.28 11.68 11.67
N LEU A 229 -1.65 11.66 10.50
CA LEU A 229 -2.33 11.97 9.25
C LEU A 229 -2.98 10.73 8.62
N ARG A 230 -4.32 10.74 8.54
CA ARG A 230 -5.14 9.65 7.94
C ARG A 230 -4.73 8.26 8.43
N SER A 231 -4.40 8.15 9.71
CA SER A 231 -3.91 6.91 10.31
C SER A 231 -4.65 6.67 11.62
N ALA A 232 -5.34 5.55 11.71
CA ALA A 232 -5.99 5.07 12.92
C ALA A 232 -5.82 3.55 12.98
N ASN A 233 -4.59 3.13 13.27
CA ASN A 233 -4.17 1.74 13.31
C ASN A 233 -3.12 1.54 14.41
N ALA A 234 -2.82 0.29 14.74
CA ALA A 234 -1.88 -0.07 15.79
C ALA A 234 -0.45 -0.24 15.27
N HIS A 235 -0.24 -1.10 14.26
CA HIS A 235 1.11 -1.48 13.81
C HIS A 235 1.15 -2.01 12.37
N VAL A 236 0.32 -1.51 11.45
CA VAL A 236 0.28 -2.02 10.05
C VAL A 236 1.66 -2.01 9.37
N ALA A 237 2.51 -1.07 9.77
CA ALA A 237 3.87 -0.93 9.28
C ALA A 237 4.71 -2.20 9.50
N ASN A 238 4.52 -2.91 10.62
CA ASN A 238 5.27 -4.12 10.94
C ASN A 238 4.98 -5.24 9.92
N MET A 239 3.69 -5.48 9.65
CA MET A 239 3.26 -6.50 8.69
C MET A 239 3.71 -6.15 7.27
N LEU A 240 3.50 -4.90 6.85
CA LEU A 240 3.85 -4.44 5.52
C LEU A 240 5.37 -4.46 5.28
N LEU A 241 6.18 -4.01 6.23
CA LEU A 241 7.64 -4.05 6.10
C LEU A 241 8.12 -5.49 5.93
N GLY A 242 7.64 -6.41 6.79
CA GLY A 242 8.05 -7.80 6.72
C GLY A 242 7.61 -8.47 5.41
N PHE A 243 6.42 -8.14 4.92
CA PHE A 243 5.93 -8.59 3.62
C PHE A 243 6.73 -8.00 2.45
N TYR A 244 7.07 -6.70 2.51
CA TYR A 244 7.80 -6.00 1.46
C TYR A 244 9.20 -6.58 1.27
N LEU A 245 9.92 -6.80 2.36
CA LEU A 245 11.25 -7.41 2.35
C LEU A 245 11.20 -8.85 1.81
N ALA A 246 10.20 -9.64 2.22
CA ALA A 246 10.04 -11.01 1.76
C ALA A 246 9.65 -11.11 0.27
N THR A 247 8.97 -10.12 -0.28
CA THR A 247 8.44 -10.14 -1.66
C THR A 247 9.15 -9.17 -2.60
N GLY A 248 10.30 -8.63 -2.18
CA GLY A 248 11.16 -7.76 -3.00
C GLY A 248 10.50 -6.44 -3.40
N GLN A 249 9.62 -5.90 -2.57
CA GLN A 249 9.04 -4.57 -2.77
C GLN A 249 10.03 -3.48 -2.32
N ASP A 250 9.78 -2.24 -2.73
CA ASP A 250 10.57 -1.11 -2.24
C ASP A 250 10.12 -0.77 -0.80
N ALA A 251 10.95 -1.18 0.17
CA ALA A 251 10.67 -1.02 1.59
C ALA A 251 10.42 0.44 2.00
N ALA A 252 10.97 1.42 1.27
CA ALA A 252 10.76 2.83 1.59
C ALA A 252 9.33 3.32 1.30
N ASN A 253 8.55 2.59 0.50
CA ASN A 253 7.12 2.88 0.34
C ASN A 253 6.31 2.57 1.60
N ILE A 254 6.92 2.01 2.65
CA ILE A 254 6.28 1.81 3.95
C ILE A 254 5.70 3.11 4.51
N VAL A 255 6.38 4.24 4.26
CA VAL A 255 5.95 5.59 4.71
C VAL A 255 4.53 5.92 4.25
N GLU A 256 4.14 5.43 3.09
CA GLU A 256 2.81 5.66 2.52
C GLU A 256 1.87 4.50 2.80
N GLY A 257 2.36 3.27 2.61
CA GLY A 257 1.58 2.05 2.82
C GLY A 257 1.10 1.90 4.26
N SER A 258 1.82 2.47 5.24
CA SER A 258 1.43 2.43 6.65
C SER A 258 0.36 3.46 7.03
N GLN A 259 -0.05 4.36 6.13
CA GLN A 259 -1.23 5.19 6.36
C GLN A 259 -2.48 4.34 6.15
N ALA A 260 -2.96 3.72 7.24
CA ALA A 260 -4.13 2.85 7.25
C ALA A 260 -5.12 3.24 8.35
N ILE A 261 -6.38 2.89 8.14
CA ILE A 261 -7.45 3.09 9.11
C ILE A 261 -8.09 1.74 9.39
N ASN A 262 -8.05 1.32 10.65
CA ASN A 262 -8.92 0.26 11.11
C ASN A 262 -10.31 0.82 11.37
N HIS A 263 -11.32 -0.01 11.19
CA HIS A 263 -12.67 0.27 11.67
C HIS A 263 -13.21 -1.00 12.31
N ALA A 264 -13.74 -0.85 13.52
CA ALA A 264 -14.30 -1.93 14.31
C ALA A 264 -15.66 -1.52 14.88
N GLU A 265 -16.63 -2.43 14.82
CA GLU A 265 -17.95 -2.25 15.43
C GLU A 265 -18.50 -3.58 15.96
N VAL A 266 -19.44 -3.49 16.89
CA VAL A 266 -20.23 -4.64 17.33
C VAL A 266 -21.50 -4.66 16.47
N THR A 267 -21.72 -5.73 15.73
CA THR A 267 -22.92 -5.89 14.89
C THR A 267 -24.17 -6.06 15.77
N PRO A 268 -25.39 -5.88 15.21
CA PRO A 268 -26.64 -6.16 15.95
C PRO A 268 -26.71 -7.58 16.54
N GLU A 269 -26.05 -8.55 15.89
CA GLU A 269 -25.97 -9.95 16.32
C GLU A 269 -24.90 -10.19 17.40
N GLY A 270 -24.16 -9.14 17.79
CA GLY A 270 -23.10 -9.21 18.80
C GLY A 270 -21.76 -9.71 18.26
N GLU A 271 -21.57 -9.76 16.94
CA GLU A 271 -20.30 -10.12 16.33
C GLU A 271 -19.36 -8.91 16.26
N LEU A 272 -18.05 -9.18 16.16
CA LEU A 272 -17.08 -8.15 15.80
C LEU A 272 -17.02 -8.03 14.29
N TYR A 273 -17.43 -6.88 13.74
CA TYR A 273 -16.96 -6.47 12.42
C TYR A 273 -15.60 -5.77 12.59
N PHE A 274 -14.61 -6.18 11.81
CA PHE A 274 -13.29 -5.56 11.81
C PHE A 274 -12.79 -5.40 10.38
N SER A 275 -12.30 -4.21 10.05
CA SER A 275 -11.71 -3.91 8.75
C SER A 275 -10.43 -3.09 8.87
N THR A 276 -9.56 -3.25 7.88
CA THR A 276 -8.34 -2.45 7.68
C THR A 276 -8.37 -1.87 6.27
N SER A 277 -8.45 -0.54 6.19
CA SER A 277 -8.41 0.23 4.95
C SER A 277 -6.99 0.72 4.67
N LEU A 278 -6.45 0.33 3.52
CA LEU A 278 -5.11 0.67 3.05
C LEU A 278 -5.24 1.43 1.72
N PRO A 279 -5.38 2.76 1.75
CA PRO A 279 -5.63 3.56 0.55
C PRO A 279 -4.41 3.69 -0.37
N ASN A 280 -3.20 3.45 0.17
CA ASN A 280 -1.94 3.87 -0.44
C ASN A 280 -0.94 2.72 -0.65
N LEU A 281 -1.42 1.49 -0.88
CA LEU A 281 -0.55 0.32 -0.84
C LEU A 281 0.28 0.18 -2.14
N ILE A 282 1.60 0.32 -2.04
CA ILE A 282 2.51 0.26 -3.18
C ILE A 282 3.15 -1.12 -3.30
N VAL A 283 2.67 -1.91 -4.25
CA VAL A 283 3.19 -3.25 -4.53
C VAL A 283 3.24 -3.52 -6.04
N GLY A 284 4.12 -4.43 -6.44
CA GLY A 284 4.16 -4.99 -7.80
C GLY A 284 4.76 -6.39 -7.80
N SER A 285 4.27 -7.25 -8.68
CA SER A 285 4.79 -8.62 -8.84
C SER A 285 5.88 -8.73 -9.92
N VAL A 286 6.09 -7.67 -10.71
CA VAL A 286 7.18 -7.56 -11.69
C VAL A 286 8.01 -6.30 -11.46
N GLY A 287 9.19 -6.24 -12.07
CA GLY A 287 10.10 -5.10 -12.03
C GLY A 287 11.24 -5.26 -11.02
N ASN A 288 11.78 -4.13 -10.54
CA ASN A 288 12.97 -4.15 -9.68
C ASN A 288 12.72 -4.91 -8.36
N GLY A 289 13.76 -5.59 -7.86
CA GLY A 289 13.71 -6.45 -6.67
C GLY A 289 13.25 -7.89 -6.92
N LYS A 290 12.74 -8.20 -8.13
CA LYS A 290 12.18 -9.53 -8.47
C LYS A 290 13.18 -10.43 -9.19
N GLY A 291 14.46 -10.03 -9.21
CA GLY A 291 15.58 -10.83 -9.72
C GLY A 291 16.20 -11.78 -8.69
N LEU A 292 15.78 -11.70 -7.42
CA LEU A 292 16.30 -12.56 -6.35
C LEU A 292 15.52 -13.87 -6.28
N ASP A 293 16.22 -15.01 -6.24
CA ASP A 293 15.60 -16.34 -6.29
C ASP A 293 14.58 -16.60 -5.17
N PHE A 294 14.84 -16.09 -3.96
CA PHE A 294 13.88 -16.24 -2.86
C PHE A 294 12.62 -15.39 -3.07
N VAL A 295 12.75 -14.20 -3.68
CA VAL A 295 11.61 -13.33 -4.00
C VAL A 295 10.72 -14.00 -5.04
N GLN A 296 11.31 -14.60 -6.09
CA GLN A 296 10.55 -15.31 -7.11
C GLN A 296 9.79 -16.50 -6.54
N ARG A 297 10.44 -17.30 -5.69
CA ARG A 297 9.79 -18.42 -4.98
C ARG A 297 8.65 -17.94 -4.08
N ASN A 298 8.86 -16.86 -3.33
CA ASN A 298 7.84 -16.28 -2.47
C ASN A 298 6.64 -15.76 -3.28
N LEU A 299 6.87 -15.03 -4.37
CA LEU A 299 5.79 -14.55 -5.25
C LEU A 299 5.02 -15.71 -5.90
N ALA A 300 5.72 -16.78 -6.32
CA ALA A 300 5.10 -17.97 -6.87
C ALA A 300 4.25 -18.71 -5.83
N GLN A 301 4.75 -18.87 -4.60
CA GLN A 301 3.99 -19.43 -3.46
C GLN A 301 2.71 -18.63 -3.19
N LEU A 302 2.77 -17.31 -3.31
CA LEU A 302 1.60 -16.44 -3.16
C LEU A 302 0.65 -16.47 -4.36
N GLY A 303 1.01 -17.14 -5.46
CA GLY A 303 0.24 -17.17 -6.71
C GLY A 303 0.28 -15.85 -7.49
N CYS A 304 1.33 -15.04 -7.32
CA CYS A 304 1.46 -13.71 -7.92
C CYS A 304 2.36 -13.71 -9.18
N THR A 305 2.53 -14.85 -9.83
CA THR A 305 3.40 -15.03 -11.01
C THR A 305 2.64 -15.64 -12.20
N ALA A 306 1.32 -15.54 -12.24
CA ALA A 306 0.53 -16.07 -13.34
C ALA A 306 0.83 -15.29 -14.64
N THR A 307 1.09 -16.00 -15.73
CA THR A 307 1.50 -15.42 -17.02
C THR A 307 0.34 -15.12 -17.96
N ASP A 308 -0.76 -15.87 -17.86
CA ASP A 308 -1.92 -15.80 -18.76
C ASP A 308 -3.13 -15.16 -18.06
N VAL A 309 -2.90 -14.00 -17.45
CA VAL A 309 -3.94 -13.23 -16.72
C VAL A 309 -3.94 -11.78 -17.17
N GLU A 310 -5.08 -11.10 -16.97
CA GLU A 310 -5.19 -9.68 -17.27
C GLU A 310 -4.13 -8.85 -16.51
N PRO A 311 -3.49 -7.87 -17.15
CA PRO A 311 -2.50 -7.02 -16.49
C PRO A 311 -3.01 -6.41 -15.19
N GLY A 312 -2.20 -6.49 -14.14
CA GLY A 312 -2.53 -6.02 -12.81
C GLY A 312 -3.18 -7.07 -11.91
N THR A 313 -3.56 -8.24 -12.43
CA THR A 313 -4.18 -9.32 -11.63
C THR A 313 -3.22 -9.82 -10.54
N ASN A 314 -1.95 -10.02 -10.86
CA ASN A 314 -0.97 -10.48 -9.89
C ASN A 314 -0.68 -9.39 -8.85
N ALA A 315 -0.58 -8.12 -9.25
CA ALA A 315 -0.37 -7.02 -8.32
C ALA A 315 -1.57 -6.78 -7.40
N ARG A 316 -2.81 -6.90 -7.90
CA ARG A 316 -4.03 -6.86 -7.07
C ARG A 316 -4.06 -8.02 -6.08
N ARG A 317 -3.68 -9.23 -6.51
CA ARG A 317 -3.56 -10.39 -5.63
C ARG A 317 -2.52 -10.17 -4.54
N LEU A 318 -1.35 -9.66 -4.90
CA LEU A 318 -0.27 -9.34 -3.97
C LEU A 318 -0.71 -8.29 -2.94
N ALA A 319 -1.42 -7.25 -3.39
CA ALA A 319 -2.00 -6.22 -2.52
C ALA A 319 -3.02 -6.81 -1.55
N ALA A 320 -3.92 -7.68 -2.02
CA ALA A 320 -4.91 -8.33 -1.18
C ALA A 320 -4.26 -9.17 -0.07
N ILE A 321 -3.22 -9.93 -0.39
CA ILE A 321 -2.48 -10.74 0.58
C ILE A 321 -1.76 -9.84 1.60
N ALA A 322 -1.10 -8.77 1.14
CA ALA A 322 -0.44 -7.82 2.03
C ALA A 322 -1.42 -7.14 3.00
N GLY A 323 -2.58 -6.69 2.50
CA GLY A 323 -3.61 -6.07 3.31
C GLY A 323 -4.24 -7.02 4.32
N ALA A 324 -4.54 -8.25 3.91
CA ALA A 324 -5.07 -9.27 4.79
C ALA A 324 -4.05 -9.68 5.88
N THR A 325 -2.76 -9.70 5.55
CA THR A 325 -1.67 -9.90 6.51
C THR A 325 -1.64 -8.77 7.55
N ALA A 326 -1.79 -7.52 7.10
CA ALA A 326 -1.90 -6.37 7.99
C ALA A 326 -3.13 -6.50 8.91
N LEU A 327 -4.32 -6.81 8.37
CA LEU A 327 -5.53 -7.03 9.17
C LEU A 327 -5.32 -8.09 10.25
N CYS A 328 -4.69 -9.23 9.92
CA CYS A 328 -4.41 -10.29 10.89
C CYS A 328 -3.54 -9.80 12.05
N GLY A 329 -2.49 -9.03 11.74
CA GLY A 329 -1.62 -8.44 12.76
C GLY A 329 -2.36 -7.42 13.62
N GLU A 330 -3.14 -6.53 13.01
CA GLU A 330 -3.92 -5.49 13.70
C GLU A 330 -4.91 -6.11 14.68
N LEU A 331 -5.72 -7.05 14.19
CA LEU A 331 -6.72 -7.78 14.98
C LEU A 331 -6.07 -8.46 16.18
N SER A 332 -4.94 -9.14 15.96
CA SER A 332 -4.21 -9.83 17.02
C SER A 332 -3.63 -8.83 18.04
N LEU A 333 -2.94 -7.77 17.62
CA LEU A 333 -2.32 -6.84 18.57
C LEU A 333 -3.37 -6.10 19.40
N LEU A 334 -4.43 -5.59 18.77
CA LEU A 334 -5.51 -4.94 19.50
C LEU A 334 -6.12 -5.87 20.52
N ALA A 335 -6.39 -7.13 20.15
CA ALA A 335 -6.89 -8.11 21.10
C ALA A 335 -5.96 -8.34 22.29
N ALA A 336 -4.64 -8.50 22.06
CA ALA A 336 -3.66 -8.63 23.16
C ALA A 336 -3.68 -7.42 24.10
N GLN A 337 -3.80 -6.20 23.56
CA GLN A 337 -3.79 -4.98 24.36
C GLN A 337 -5.08 -4.76 25.17
N THR A 338 -6.14 -5.52 24.90
CA THR A 338 -7.31 -5.56 25.80
C THR A 338 -7.05 -6.29 27.11
N ASN A 339 -5.95 -7.06 27.20
CA ASN A 339 -5.53 -7.82 28.37
C ASN A 339 -4.22 -7.25 28.94
N PRO A 340 -4.24 -6.60 30.13
CA PRO A 340 -3.04 -6.02 30.71
C PRO A 340 -1.89 -7.02 30.84
N GLY A 341 -0.71 -6.65 30.33
CA GLY A 341 0.52 -7.45 30.42
C GLY A 341 0.69 -8.52 29.35
N GLU A 342 -0.32 -8.84 28.53
CA GLU A 342 -0.23 -9.89 27.51
C GLU A 342 0.85 -9.58 26.45
N LEU A 343 0.92 -8.32 26.00
CA LEU A 343 1.91 -7.89 25.02
C LEU A 343 3.35 -8.09 25.52
N MET A 344 3.65 -7.59 26.72
CA MET A 344 5.01 -7.71 27.29
C MET A 344 5.38 -9.17 27.56
N ALA A 345 4.42 -9.98 28.02
CA ALA A 345 4.63 -11.41 28.23
C ALA A 345 4.96 -12.15 26.91
N ALA A 346 4.34 -11.75 25.80
CA ALA A 346 4.65 -12.31 24.48
C ALA A 346 6.08 -11.94 24.03
N HIS A 347 6.47 -10.67 24.13
CA HIS A 347 7.84 -10.24 23.79
C HIS A 347 8.89 -11.01 24.61
N LEU A 348 8.72 -11.10 25.93
CA LEU A 348 9.65 -11.83 26.80
C LEU A 348 9.80 -13.31 26.46
N LYS A 349 8.76 -13.95 25.94
CA LYS A 349 8.77 -15.38 25.63
C LYS A 349 9.43 -15.71 24.28
N PHE A 350 9.41 -14.77 23.34
CA PHE A 350 9.85 -15.02 21.95
C PHE A 350 11.14 -14.30 21.55
N GLU A 351 11.56 -13.28 22.30
CA GLU A 351 12.76 -12.49 22.02
C GLU A 351 13.91 -12.69 23.04
N ARG A 352 13.69 -13.48 24.10
CA ARG A 352 14.70 -13.84 25.11
C ARG A 352 14.72 -15.35 25.36
#